data_AF-A0A966M6J0-F1
#
_entry.id   AF-A0A966M6J0-F1
#
_cell.length_a   1.000
_cell.length_b   1.000
_cell.length_c   1.000
_cell.angle_alpha   90.00
_cell.angle_beta   90.00
_cell.angle_gamma   90.00
#
_symmetry.space_group_name_H-M   'P 1'
#
loop_
_entity.id
_entity.type
_entity.pdbx_description
1 polymer ?
#
loop_
_entity_poly.entity_id
_entity_poly.type
_entity_poly.pdbx_seq_one_letter_code
_entity_poly.pdbx_strand_id
1 'polypeptide(L)' 'MARYTVLDLAAWKKSGKPFAMLTAYDSTMASVFDQAGVPILLVGDSAGNNFLGHENTIPVTLDE' A
#
# COMPACT_ATOMS: atom_id res chain seq x y z
N MET A 1 8.18 -12.15 -9.71
CA MET A 1 7.86 -10.92 -8.95
C MET A 1 8.70 -9.77 -9.46
N ALA A 2 8.05 -8.68 -9.85
CA ALA A 2 8.75 -7.45 -10.15
C ALA A 2 9.15 -6.77 -8.82
N ARG A 3 10.38 -6.25 -8.73
CA ARG A 3 10.84 -5.52 -7.56
C ARG A 3 10.86 -4.04 -7.90
N TYR A 4 10.09 -3.24 -7.17
CA TYR A 4 10.10 -1.79 -7.27
C TYR A 4 10.88 -1.18 -6.11
N THR A 5 11.57 -0.09 -6.40
CA THR A 5 12.40 0.67 -5.45
C THR A 5 12.03 2.14 -5.48
N VAL A 6 12.53 2.90 -4.50
CA VAL A 6 12.37 4.35 -4.47
C VAL A 6 12.98 5.03 -5.71
N LEU A 7 14.00 4.41 -6.34
CA LEU A 7 14.59 4.94 -7.58
C LEU A 7 13.63 4.84 -8.77
N ASP A 8 12.83 3.77 -8.84
CA ASP A 8 11.81 3.59 -9.88
C ASP A 8 10.71 4.65 -9.74
N LEU A 9 10.27 4.90 -8.51
CA LEU A 9 9.28 5.95 -8.19
C LEU A 9 9.79 7.35 -8.54
N ALA A 10 11.05 7.65 -8.22
CA ALA A 10 11.67 8.92 -8.56
C ALA A 10 11.76 9.12 -10.07
N ALA A 11 12.10 8.07 -10.82
CA ALA A 11 12.13 8.09 -12.27
C ALA A 11 10.73 8.32 -12.87
N TRP A 12 9.71 7.62 -12.37
CA TRP A 12 8.32 7.80 -12.82
C TRP A 12 7.78 9.20 -12.54
N LYS A 13 8.09 9.76 -11.36
CA LYS A 13 7.76 11.15 -11.03
C LYS A 13 8.42 12.12 -12.02
N LYS A 14 9.72 11.95 -12.31
CA LYS A 14 10.46 12.80 -13.25
C LYS A 14 9.91 12.70 -14.68
N SER A 15 9.45 11.52 -15.09
CA SER A 15 8.88 11.29 -16.41
C SER A 15 7.38 11.60 -16.50
N GLY A 16 6.73 12.03 -15.41
CA GLY A 16 5.28 12.25 -15.36
C GLY A 16 4.45 10.97 -15.55
N LYS A 17 5.03 9.79 -15.29
CA LYS A 17 4.33 8.51 -15.41
C LYS A 17 3.54 8.24 -14.12
N PRO A 18 2.19 8.15 -14.17
CA PRO A 18 1.41 7.76 -13.01
C PRO A 18 1.63 6.27 -12.69
N PHE A 19 1.43 5.91 -11.42
CA PHE A 19 1.51 4.53 -10.94
C PHE A 19 0.41 4.27 -9.91
N ALA A 20 -0.07 3.02 -9.85
CA ALA A 20 -1.08 2.61 -8.91
C ALA A 20 -0.48 2.34 -7.52
N MET A 21 -1.23 2.66 -6.47
CA MET A 21 -0.91 2.33 -5.08
C MET A 21 -2.20 1.91 -4.39
N LEU A 22 -2.19 0.76 -3.71
CA LEU A 22 -3.34 0.25 -2.98
C LEU A 22 -2.97 -0.07 -1.54
N THR A 23 -3.94 0.04 -0.64
CA THR A 23 -3.76 -0.44 0.73
C THR A 23 -3.86 -1.96 0.79
N ALA A 24 -2.99 -2.59 1.58
CA ALA A 24 -3.01 -4.03 1.80
C ALA A 24 -2.79 -4.30 3.29
N TYR A 25 -3.65 -5.14 3.87
CA TYR A 25 -3.66 -5.41 5.32
C TYR A 25 -3.37 -6.87 5.67
N ASP A 26 -3.40 -7.77 4.67
CA ASP A 26 -3.05 -9.17 4.86
C ASP A 26 -2.28 -9.75 3.65
N SER A 27 -1.71 -10.93 3.85
CA SER A 27 -0.90 -11.63 2.85
C SER A 27 -1.70 -12.12 1.63
N THR A 28 -3.01 -12.33 1.78
CA THR A 28 -3.89 -12.77 0.69
C THR A 28 -4.12 -11.62 -0.28
N MET A 29 -4.49 -10.45 0.24
CA MET A 29 -4.62 -9.21 -0.53
C MET A 29 -3.31 -8.85 -1.23
N ALA A 30 -2.19 -8.88 -0.50
CA ALA A 30 -0.88 -8.58 -1.06
C ALA A 30 -0.52 -9.51 -2.23
N SER A 31 -0.81 -10.81 -2.11
CA SER A 31 -0.55 -11.81 -3.16
C SER A 31 -1.40 -11.57 -4.41
N VAL A 32 -2.68 -11.18 -4.24
CA VAL A 32 -3.57 -10.85 -5.36
C VAL A 32 -3.10 -9.57 -6.07
N PHE A 33 -2.70 -8.55 -5.31
CA PHE A 33 -2.23 -7.28 -5.89
C PHE A 33 -0.90 -7.40 -6.62
N ASP A 34 0.03 -8.24 -6.12
CA ASP A 34 1.27 -8.54 -6.83
C ASP A 34 0.99 -9.24 -8.17
N GLN A 35 0.07 -10.21 -8.19
CA GLN A 35 -0.38 -10.87 -9.44
C GLN A 35 -1.05 -9.89 -10.41
N ALA A 36 -1.77 -8.89 -9.89
CA ALA A 36 -2.39 -7.83 -10.67
C ALA A 36 -1.40 -6.75 -11.16
N GLY A 37 -0.13 -6.81 -10.75
CA GLY A 37 0.91 -5.86 -11.16
C GLY A 37 0.83 -4.51 -10.46
N VAL A 38 0.26 -4.44 -9.25
CA VAL A 38 0.24 -3.21 -8.45
C VAL A 38 1.65 -2.94 -7.91
N PRO A 39 2.28 -1.80 -8.27
CA PRO A 39 3.70 -1.60 -7.99
C PRO A 39 3.99 -1.24 -6.53
N ILE A 40 3.02 -0.66 -5.81
CA ILE A 40 3.19 -0.17 -4.43
C ILE A 40 2.00 -0.60 -3.59
N LEU A 41 2.29 -1.26 -2.45
CA LEU A 41 1.32 -1.61 -1.43
C LEU A 41 1.56 -0.79 -0.17
N LEU A 42 0.51 -0.15 0.34
CA LEU A 42 0.55 0.66 1.55
C LEU A 42 -0.06 -0.12 2.71
N VAL A 43 0.75 -0.43 3.71
CA VAL A 43 0.26 -0.83 5.04
C VAL A 43 0.05 0.46 5.82
N GLY A 44 -1.20 0.87 5.97
CA GLY A 44 -1.56 2.17 6.53
C GLY A 44 -2.49 2.04 7.73
N ASP A 45 -2.51 3.08 8.56
CA ASP A 45 -3.40 3.28 9.70
C ASP A 45 -4.89 3.28 9.33
N SER A 46 -5.22 3.38 8.03
CA SER A 46 -6.56 3.15 7.50
C SER A 46 -7.13 1.75 7.78
N ALA A 47 -6.29 0.79 8.21
CA ALA A 47 -6.74 -0.48 8.78
C ALA A 47 -7.67 -0.28 10.01
N GLY A 48 -7.43 0.76 10.82
CA GLY A 48 -8.25 1.08 11.99
C GLY A 48 -9.71 1.38 11.67
N ASN A 49 -9.96 2.10 10.57
CA ASN A 49 -11.30 2.43 10.12
C ASN A 49 -12.00 1.25 9.42
N ASN A 50 -11.28 0.54 8.53
CA ASN A 50 -11.90 -0.46 7.65
C ASN A 50 -11.95 -1.87 8.23
N PHE A 51 -11.04 -2.22 9.16
CA PHE A 51 -10.91 -3.58 9.69
C PHE A 51 -11.22 -3.67 11.19
N LEU A 52 -10.90 -2.64 11.97
CA LEU A 52 -11.10 -2.62 13.43
C LEU A 52 -12.37 -1.88 13.89
N GLY A 53 -13.03 -1.15 12.99
CA GLY A 53 -14.30 -0.47 13.26
C GLY A 53 -14.18 0.79 14.13
N HIS A 54 -13.01 1.44 14.16
CA HIS A 54 -12.80 2.70 14.88
C HIS A 54 -13.37 3.91 14.12
N GLU A 55 -13.83 4.93 14.85
CA GLU A 55 -14.34 6.19 14.25
C GLU A 55 -13.26 6.99 13.49
N ASN A 56 -11.98 6.78 13.82
CA ASN A 56 -10.83 7.45 13.20
C ASN A 56 -9.55 6.60 13.36
N THR A 57 -8.45 7.03 12.74
CA THR A 57 -7.16 6.31 12.70
C THR A 57 -6.24 6.60 13.90
N ILE A 58 -6.66 7.47 14.84
CA ILE A 58 -5.88 7.83 16.04
C ILE A 58 -5.55 6.66 16.98
N PRO A 59 -6.41 5.63 17.17
CA PRO A 59 -6.12 4.57 18.12
C PRO A 59 -5.17 3.48 17.59
N VAL A 60 -4.73 3.55 16.32
CA VAL A 60 -3.78 2.59 15.76
C VAL A 60 -2.41 2.73 16.44
N THR A 61 -1.89 1.63 16.98
CA THR A 61 -0.59 1.59 17.65
C THR A 61 0.54 1.15 16.70
N LEU A 62 1.81 1.24 17.13
CA LEU A 62 2.96 0.84 16.30
C LEU A 62 3.06 -0.68 16.11
N ASP A 63 2.41 -1.45 16.97
CA ASP A 63 2.35 -2.92 16.92
C ASP A 63 1.22 -3.41 15.99
N GLU A 64 0.39 -2.49 15.48
CA GLU A 64 -0.74 -2.70 14.57
C GLU A 64 -0.47 -2.12 13.18
#